data_AF-N6UIQ2-F1
#
_entry.id   AF-N6UIQ2-F1
#
_cell.length_a   1.000
_cell.length_b   1.000
_cell.length_c   1.000
_cell.angle_alpha   90.00
_cell.angle_beta   90.00
_cell.angle_gamma   90.00
#
_symmetry.space_group_name_H-M   'P 1'
#
loop_
_entity.id
_entity.type
_entity.pdbx_description
1 polymer ?
#
loop_
_entity_poly.entity_id
_entity_poly.type
_entity_poly.pdbx_seq_one_letter_code
_entity_poly.pdbx_strand_id
1 'polypeptide(L)'
;MKMAEGTTILRRNRPGTKAKDFCRWPDEPLEKMESTLVIPQYIQQLIRKDPSNIDSILKIPENYEQGVWKYEHLRVSIKATSVDKLGSVCRRVYRIFSHAYFHHRQIFDEFENETHLCKRFTQFVTIYNLMSKDNLIVPILEEDSTPGESEA
;
A
#
# COMPACT_ATOMS: atom_id res chain seq x y z
N MET A 1 -26.00 -8.92 -37.02
CA MET A 1 -26.09 -8.50 -35.60
C MET A 1 -24.67 -8.16 -35.16
N LYS A 2 -24.29 -6.88 -35.17
CA LYS A 2 -22.93 -6.45 -34.78
C LYS A 2 -22.85 -6.44 -33.26
N MET A 3 -22.02 -7.31 -32.69
CA MET A 3 -21.64 -7.22 -31.28
C MET A 3 -20.98 -5.86 -31.07
N ALA A 4 -21.51 -5.05 -30.16
CA ALA A 4 -20.91 -3.77 -29.80
C ALA A 4 -19.51 -4.03 -29.22
N GLU A 5 -18.49 -3.42 -29.83
CA GLU A 5 -17.13 -3.38 -29.30
C GLU A 5 -17.17 -2.89 -27.84
N GLY A 6 -16.49 -3.62 -26.96
CA GLY A 6 -16.50 -3.38 -25.52
C GLY A 6 -16.14 -1.92 -25.22
N THR A 7 -16.98 -1.26 -24.42
CA THR A 7 -16.78 0.12 -23.99
C THR A 7 -15.39 0.28 -23.38
N THR A 8 -14.49 1.00 -24.06
CA THR A 8 -13.16 1.31 -23.52
C THR A 8 -13.33 2.13 -22.25
N ILE A 9 -13.04 1.54 -21.09
CA ILE A 9 -13.18 2.21 -19.79
C ILE A 9 -12.01 3.17 -19.61
N LEU A 10 -12.24 4.46 -19.84
CA LEU A 10 -11.22 5.48 -19.63
C LEU A 10 -11.07 5.79 -18.14
N ARG A 11 -9.95 5.36 -17.54
CA ARG A 11 -9.61 5.59 -16.13
C ARG A 11 -9.11 7.02 -15.83
N ARG A 12 -9.93 8.06 -16.09
CA ARG A 12 -9.56 9.49 -15.91
C ARG A 12 -10.67 10.35 -15.29
N ASN A 13 -10.37 11.01 -14.16
CA ASN A 13 -11.32 11.89 -13.49
C ASN A 13 -11.63 13.08 -14.41
N ARG A 14 -12.91 13.35 -14.64
CA ARG A 14 -13.32 14.48 -15.47
C ARG A 14 -13.22 15.77 -14.65
N PRO A 15 -13.01 16.93 -15.28
CA PRO A 15 -13.14 18.21 -14.59
C PRO A 15 -14.50 18.29 -13.89
N GLY A 16 -14.49 18.64 -12.59
CA GLY A 16 -15.70 18.69 -11.76
C GLY A 16 -16.15 17.36 -11.13
N THR A 17 -15.37 16.27 -11.25
CA THR A 17 -15.62 15.03 -10.50
C THR A 17 -15.64 15.32 -8.99
N LYS A 18 -16.74 14.94 -8.32
CA LYS A 18 -16.88 15.09 -6.86
C LYS A 18 -15.88 14.21 -6.13
N ALA A 19 -15.44 14.62 -4.94
CA ALA A 19 -14.50 13.85 -4.11
C ALA A 19 -14.95 12.39 -3.92
N LYS A 20 -16.24 12.15 -3.68
CA LYS A 20 -16.81 10.80 -3.53
C LYS A 20 -16.70 9.92 -4.77
N ASP A 21 -16.65 10.52 -5.96
CA ASP A 21 -16.59 9.82 -7.25
C ASP A 21 -15.16 9.82 -7.82
N PHE A 22 -14.22 10.44 -7.10
CA PHE A 22 -12.83 10.57 -7.51
C PHE A 22 -12.15 9.20 -7.50
N CYS A 23 -11.57 8.83 -8.64
CA CYS A 23 -10.93 7.53 -8.87
C CYS A 23 -11.85 6.30 -8.68
N ARG A 24 -13.17 6.46 -8.76
CA ARG A 24 -14.15 5.37 -8.66
C ARG A 24 -14.35 4.68 -10.01
N TRP A 25 -13.27 4.11 -10.54
CA TRP A 25 -13.29 3.28 -11.75
C TRP A 25 -13.70 1.84 -11.41
N PRO A 26 -14.27 1.09 -12.36
CA PRO A 26 -14.38 -0.36 -12.24
C PRO A 26 -13.02 -1.01 -12.00
N ASP A 27 -12.99 -2.04 -11.17
CA ASP A 27 -11.81 -2.86 -10.92
C ASP A 27 -11.41 -3.61 -12.20
N GLU A 28 -10.11 -3.72 -12.42
CA GLU A 28 -9.53 -4.45 -13.55
C GLU A 28 -8.53 -5.48 -12.99
N PRO A 29 -8.56 -6.72 -13.50
CA PRO A 29 -7.54 -7.71 -13.19
C PRO A 29 -6.16 -7.24 -13.63
N LEU A 30 -5.14 -7.63 -12.87
CA LEU A 30 -3.75 -7.24 -13.12
C LEU A 30 -3.28 -7.65 -14.53
N GLU A 31 -3.76 -8.77 -15.05
CA GLU A 31 -3.38 -9.30 -16.37
C GLU A 31 -3.91 -8.46 -17.54
N LYS A 32 -4.96 -7.66 -17.31
CA LYS A 32 -5.61 -6.84 -18.34
C LYS A 32 -5.10 -5.40 -18.36
N MET A 33 -4.26 -5.02 -17.39
CA MET A 33 -3.71 -3.67 -17.34
C MET A 33 -2.55 -3.56 -18.34
N GLU A 34 -2.70 -2.71 -19.37
CA GLU A 34 -1.68 -2.48 -20.41
C GLU A 34 -1.00 -1.10 -20.24
N SER A 35 -0.41 -0.83 -19.08
CA SER A 35 0.24 0.47 -18.79
C SER A 35 1.63 0.32 -18.17
N THR A 36 2.52 1.29 -18.38
CA THR A 36 3.79 1.35 -17.64
C THR A 36 3.59 1.55 -16.13
N LEU A 37 2.38 1.95 -15.72
CA LEU A 37 1.99 2.20 -14.33
C LEU A 37 1.07 1.11 -13.77
N VAL A 38 1.09 -0.10 -14.32
CA VAL A 38 0.24 -1.24 -13.90
C VAL A 38 0.33 -1.48 -12.39
N ILE A 39 1.54 -1.59 -11.85
CA ILE A 39 1.73 -1.93 -10.43
C ILE A 39 1.22 -0.83 -9.49
N PRO A 40 1.58 0.46 -9.67
CA PRO A 40 0.98 1.55 -8.90
C PRO A 40 -0.54 1.64 -8.99
N GLN A 41 -1.12 1.34 -10.15
CA GLN A 41 -2.57 1.36 -10.34
C GLN A 41 -3.22 0.22 -9.57
N TYR A 42 -2.66 -0.97 -9.67
CA TYR A 42 -3.15 -2.15 -8.96
C TYR A 42 -3.07 -2.00 -7.44
N ILE A 43 -1.94 -1.53 -6.90
CA ILE A 43 -1.79 -1.24 -5.46
C ILE A 43 -2.84 -0.22 -5.00
N GLN A 44 -3.08 0.84 -5.78
CA GLN A 44 -4.14 1.80 -5.42
C GLN A 44 -5.54 1.19 -5.50
N GLN A 45 -5.80 0.29 -6.44
CA GLN A 45 -7.07 -0.42 -6.54
C GLN A 45 -7.30 -1.25 -5.28
N LEU A 46 -6.29 -2.00 -4.81
CA LEU A 46 -6.37 -2.79 -3.59
C LEU A 46 -6.62 -1.92 -2.35
N ILE A 47 -5.86 -0.83 -2.17
CA ILE A 47 -6.03 0.09 -1.04
C ILE A 47 -7.43 0.73 -1.04
N ARG A 48 -7.98 1.06 -2.22
CA ARG A 48 -9.32 1.65 -2.32
C ARG A 48 -10.43 0.65 -2.09
N LYS A 49 -10.20 -0.61 -2.46
CA LYS A 49 -11.16 -1.70 -2.28
C LYS A 49 -11.31 -2.05 -0.80
N ASP A 50 -10.18 -2.26 -0.13
CA ASP A 50 -10.14 -2.56 1.30
C ASP A 50 -8.78 -2.15 1.88
N PRO A 51 -8.68 -1.02 2.60
CA PRO A 51 -7.42 -0.58 3.21
C PRO A 51 -6.98 -1.45 4.38
N SER A 52 -7.91 -2.19 5.00
CA SER A 52 -7.66 -3.04 6.18
C SER A 52 -7.02 -4.38 5.81
N ASN A 53 -7.24 -4.86 4.59
CA ASN A 53 -6.68 -6.11 4.09
C ASN A 53 -5.22 -5.95 3.62
N ILE A 54 -4.33 -5.72 4.59
CA ILE A 54 -2.92 -5.42 4.33
C ILE A 54 -2.20 -6.60 3.67
N ASP A 55 -2.51 -7.83 4.07
CA ASP A 55 -1.90 -9.03 3.49
C ASP A 55 -2.14 -9.10 1.98
N SER A 56 -3.36 -8.81 1.53
CA SER A 56 -3.67 -8.77 0.09
C SER A 56 -2.94 -7.64 -0.64
N ILE A 57 -2.74 -6.49 0.00
CA ILE A 57 -2.07 -5.33 -0.59
C ILE A 57 -0.57 -5.58 -0.75
N LEU A 58 0.06 -6.23 0.24
CA LEU A 58 1.50 -6.48 0.24
C LEU A 58 1.88 -7.77 -0.50
N LYS A 59 0.94 -8.71 -0.69
CA LYS A 59 1.17 -9.97 -1.41
C LYS A 59 1.64 -9.70 -2.84
N ILE A 60 2.82 -10.23 -3.16
CA ILE A 60 3.39 -10.17 -4.50
C ILE A 60 2.55 -11.07 -5.42
N PRO A 61 2.02 -10.56 -6.55
CA PRO A 61 1.31 -11.39 -7.52
C PRO A 61 2.25 -12.39 -8.20
N GLU A 62 1.74 -13.56 -8.57
CA GLU A 62 2.49 -14.58 -9.28
C GLU A 62 3.03 -14.00 -10.60
N ASN A 63 4.33 -14.21 -10.87
CA ASN A 63 5.09 -13.71 -12.03
C ASN A 63 5.70 -12.29 -11.95
N TYR A 64 5.65 -11.61 -10.80
CA TYR A 64 6.31 -10.30 -10.63
C TYR A 64 7.62 -10.36 -9.86
N GLU A 65 8.60 -9.55 -10.28
CA GLU A 65 9.88 -9.42 -9.59
C GLU A 65 9.71 -8.62 -8.27
N GLN A 66 10.20 -9.18 -7.17
CA GLN A 66 10.14 -8.59 -5.84
C GLN A 66 10.69 -7.15 -5.78
N GLY A 67 11.73 -6.85 -6.56
CA GLY A 67 12.34 -5.51 -6.62
C GLY A 67 11.35 -4.47 -7.12
N VAL A 68 10.73 -4.70 -8.27
CA VAL A 68 9.76 -3.78 -8.88
C VAL A 68 8.58 -3.55 -7.94
N TRP A 69 8.01 -4.63 -7.38
CA TRP A 69 6.87 -4.54 -6.48
C TRP A 69 7.18 -3.72 -5.20
N LYS A 70 8.37 -3.91 -4.63
CA LYS A 70 8.85 -3.17 -3.45
C LYS A 70 8.99 -1.67 -3.72
N TYR A 71 9.52 -1.27 -4.88
CA TYR A 71 9.76 0.16 -5.17
C TYR A 71 8.48 0.91 -5.51
N GLU A 72 7.54 0.26 -6.18
CA GLU A 72 6.27 0.89 -6.57
C GLU A 72 5.36 1.17 -5.35
N HIS A 73 5.49 0.39 -4.27
CA HIS A 73 4.83 0.71 -2.99
C HIS A 73 5.22 2.08 -2.43
N LEU A 74 6.46 2.49 -2.65
CA LEU A 74 6.97 3.80 -2.23
C LEU A 74 6.75 4.89 -3.29
N ARG A 75 6.28 4.51 -4.49
CA ARG A 75 6.14 5.39 -5.67
C ARG A 75 7.43 6.13 -6.04
N VAL A 76 8.59 5.56 -5.75
CA VAL A 76 9.89 6.16 -6.08
C VAL A 76 10.56 5.32 -7.14
N SER A 77 10.94 5.95 -8.26
CA SER A 77 11.87 5.35 -9.21
C SER A 77 13.27 5.38 -8.58
N ILE A 78 13.73 4.22 -8.09
CA ILE A 78 15.02 4.09 -7.41
C ILE A 78 16.02 3.46 -8.36
N LYS A 79 17.12 4.17 -8.66
CA LYS A 79 18.27 3.57 -9.34
C LYS A 79 18.84 2.47 -8.45
N ALA A 80 19.25 1.34 -9.05
CA ALA A 80 19.80 0.19 -8.31
C ALA A 80 20.90 0.56 -7.29
N THR A 81 21.76 1.52 -7.62
CA THR A 81 22.83 2.04 -6.75
C THR A 81 22.36 2.84 -5.53
N SER A 82 21.07 3.19 -5.47
CA SER A 82 20.46 3.97 -4.39
C SER A 82 19.54 3.12 -3.50
N VAL A 83 19.41 1.82 -3.78
CA VAL A 83 18.57 0.89 -3.01
C VAL A 83 19.02 0.81 -1.55
N ASP A 84 20.33 0.88 -1.29
CA ASP A 84 20.89 0.86 0.06
C ASP A 84 20.44 2.06 0.92
N LYS A 85 20.03 3.16 0.27
CA LYS A 85 19.54 4.37 0.96
C LYS A 85 18.07 4.24 1.40
N LEU A 86 17.36 3.21 0.94
CA LEU A 86 15.93 3.05 1.17
C LEU A 86 15.58 2.88 2.64
N GLY A 87 16.42 2.17 3.41
CA GLY A 87 16.23 2.03 4.85
C GLY A 87 16.25 3.39 5.57
N SER A 88 17.09 4.34 5.12
CA SER A 88 17.12 5.69 5.68
C SER A 88 15.83 6.46 5.41
N VAL A 89 15.28 6.34 4.19
CA VAL A 89 13.98 6.94 3.84
C VAL A 89 12.87 6.34 4.70
N CYS A 90 12.83 5.01 4.83
CA CYS A 90 11.81 4.32 5.63
C CYS A 90 11.85 4.76 7.10
N ARG A 91 13.06 4.90 7.68
CA ARG A 91 13.23 5.42 9.05
C ARG A 91 12.68 6.82 9.21
N ARG A 92 12.94 7.70 8.24
CA ARG A 92 12.45 9.10 8.28
C ARG A 92 10.94 9.17 8.19
N VAL A 93 10.32 8.36 7.32
CA VAL A 93 8.85 8.25 7.21
C VAL A 93 8.26 7.71 8.51
N TYR A 94 8.85 6.64 9.08
CA TYR A 94 8.36 6.05 10.33
C TYR A 94 8.39 7.03 11.51
N ARG A 95 9.42 7.89 11.60
CA ARG A 95 9.48 8.94 12.63
C ARG A 95 8.32 9.93 12.55
N ILE A 96 7.76 10.18 11.36
CA ILE A 96 6.56 11.01 11.22
C ILE A 96 5.37 10.30 11.86
N PHE A 97 5.19 9.00 11.60
CA PHE A 97 4.15 8.21 12.27
C PHE A 97 4.32 8.19 13.78
N SER A 98 5.54 7.94 14.28
CA SER A 98 5.81 7.97 15.72
C SER A 98 5.50 9.34 16.33
N HIS A 99 5.88 10.42 15.66
CA HIS A 99 5.57 11.77 16.13
C HIS A 99 4.06 12.03 16.20
N ALA A 100 3.32 11.67 15.14
CA ALA A 100 1.87 11.77 15.11
C ALA A 100 1.21 10.93 16.22
N TYR A 101 1.70 9.72 16.45
CA TYR A 101 1.20 8.84 17.50
C TYR A 101 1.40 9.41 18.91
N PHE A 102 2.61 9.88 19.24
CA PHE A 102 2.94 10.34 20.59
C PHE A 102 2.50 11.78 20.89
N HIS A 103 2.34 12.63 19.88
CA HIS A 103 1.99 14.05 20.07
C HIS A 103 0.62 14.46 19.54
N HIS A 104 0.04 13.69 18.62
CA HIS A 104 -1.24 14.00 17.95
C HIS A 104 -2.16 12.78 17.92
N ARG A 105 -2.30 12.12 19.08
CA ARG A 105 -2.93 10.80 19.19
C ARG A 105 -4.33 10.70 18.57
N GLN A 106 -5.19 11.68 18.84
CA GLN A 106 -6.56 11.70 18.30
C GLN A 106 -6.58 11.71 16.77
N ILE A 107 -5.77 12.58 16.14
CA ILE A 107 -5.69 12.67 14.68
C ILE A 107 -5.07 11.40 14.10
N PHE A 108 -4.07 10.85 14.80
CA PHE A 108 -3.45 9.59 14.41
C PHE A 108 -4.48 8.45 14.40
N ASP A 109 -5.25 8.27 15.47
CA ASP A 109 -6.22 7.18 15.58
C ASP A 109 -7.36 7.33 14.55
N GLU A 110 -7.90 8.55 14.36
CA GLU A 110 -8.91 8.83 13.33
C GLU A 110 -8.42 8.43 11.94
N PHE A 111 -7.21 8.88 11.58
CA PHE A 111 -6.64 8.59 10.27
C PHE A 111 -6.24 7.12 10.09
N GLU A 112 -5.71 6.48 11.13
CA GLU A 112 -5.27 5.10 11.08
C GLU A 112 -6.45 4.14 10.98
N ASN A 113 -7.54 4.40 11.71
CA ASN A 113 -8.77 3.61 11.64
C ASN A 113 -9.39 3.64 10.24
N GLU A 114 -9.25 4.74 9.51
CA GLU A 114 -9.76 4.86 8.14
C GLU A 114 -8.82 4.24 7.10
N THR A 115 -7.51 4.43 7.23
CA THR A 115 -6.57 4.19 6.12
C THR A 115 -5.58 3.05 6.33
N HIS A 116 -5.40 2.61 7.59
CA HIS A 116 -4.46 1.59 8.02
C HIS A 116 -3.02 1.84 7.51
N LEU A 117 -2.64 3.12 7.36
CA LEU A 117 -1.42 3.50 6.68
C LEU A 117 -0.17 3.12 7.48
N CYS A 118 -0.17 3.43 8.78
CA CYS A 118 0.97 3.15 9.64
C CYS A 118 1.13 1.64 9.83
N LYS A 119 0.04 0.90 10.03
CA LYS A 119 0.03 -0.57 10.12
C LYS A 119 0.56 -1.19 8.83
N ARG A 120 0.03 -0.77 7.67
CA ARG A 120 0.49 -1.23 6.35
C ARG A 120 1.96 -0.92 6.12
N PHE A 121 2.40 0.28 6.47
CA PHE A 121 3.80 0.67 6.32
C PHE A 121 4.71 -0.15 7.25
N THR A 122 4.27 -0.40 8.48
CA THR A 122 5.02 -1.20 9.46
C THR A 122 5.18 -2.64 8.98
N GLN A 123 4.13 -3.28 8.50
CA GLN A 123 4.22 -4.62 7.91
C GLN A 123 5.11 -4.63 6.65
N PHE A 124 4.99 -3.62 5.78
CA PHE A 124 5.85 -3.48 4.60
C PHE A 124 7.34 -3.43 4.96
N VAL A 125 7.74 -2.60 5.93
CA VAL A 125 9.16 -2.49 6.32
C VAL A 125 9.69 -3.75 7.00
N THR A 126 8.82 -4.49 7.71
CA THR A 126 9.18 -5.77 8.32
C THR A 126 9.36 -6.87 7.28
N ILE A 127 8.41 -7.03 6.35
CA ILE A 127 8.47 -8.05 5.28
C ILE A 127 9.71 -7.87 4.41
N TYR A 128 10.06 -6.63 4.06
CA TYR A 128 11.22 -6.34 3.22
C TYR A 128 12.52 -6.06 4.00
N ASN A 129 12.52 -6.29 5.31
CA ASN A 129 13.65 -6.06 6.22
C ASN A 129 14.33 -4.69 6.01
N LEU A 130 13.53 -3.64 5.85
CA LEU A 130 14.00 -2.29 5.55
C LEU A 130 14.47 -1.53 6.81
N MET A 131 14.07 -2.01 7.99
CA MET A 131 14.42 -1.45 9.30
C MET A 131 14.46 -2.57 10.36
N SER A 132 15.34 -2.43 11.36
CA SER A 132 15.29 -3.33 12.54
C SER A 132 14.02 -3.08 13.34
N LYS A 133 13.47 -4.15 13.92
CA LYS A 133 12.31 -4.12 14.82
C LYS A 133 12.55 -3.20 16.03
N ASP A 134 13.79 -3.02 16.47
CA ASP A 134 14.12 -2.11 17.58
C ASP A 134 13.81 -0.63 17.28
N ASN A 135 13.68 -0.27 16.00
CA ASN A 135 13.28 1.07 15.59
C ASN A 135 11.76 1.25 15.51
N LEU A 136 10.99 0.17 15.67
CA LEU A 136 9.53 0.16 15.58
C LEU A 136 8.93 0.38 16.96
N ILE A 137 8.80 1.64 17.34
CA ILE A 137 8.34 2.06 18.67
C ILE A 137 6.82 2.25 18.79
N VAL A 138 6.10 2.22 17.67
CA VAL A 138 4.65 2.40 17.66
C VAL A 138 3.99 1.01 17.80
N PRO A 139 3.22 0.75 18.86
CA PRO A 139 2.69 -0.58 19.20
C PRO A 139 1.46 -0.92 18.35
N ILE A 140 1.65 -1.08 17.05
CA ILE A 140 0.57 -1.35 16.07
C ILE A 140 0.53 -2.82 15.63
N LEU A 141 1.63 -3.56 15.85
CA LEU A 141 1.72 -4.97 15.47
C LEU A 141 1.22 -5.94 16.55
N GLU A 142 1.02 -5.48 17.79
CA GLU A 142 0.65 -6.36 18.92
C GLU A 142 -0.84 -6.75 18.93
N GLU A 143 -1.69 -6.08 18.16
CA GLU A 143 -3.13 -6.36 18.12
C GLU A 143 -3.51 -7.54 17.19
N ASP A 144 -2.65 -7.93 16.25
CA ASP A 144 -2.93 -9.05 15.31
C ASP A 144 -2.35 -10.40 15.78
N SER A 145 -1.58 -10.43 16.87
CA SER A 145 -1.15 -11.69 17.48
C SER A 145 -2.27 -12.25 18.37
N THR A 146 -3.32 -12.77 17.75
CA THR A 146 -4.16 -13.77 18.43
C THR A 146 -3.31 -15.01 18.73
N PRO A 147 -3.21 -15.45 19.99
CA PRO A 147 -2.61 -16.73 20.34
C PRO A 147 -3.60 -17.85 20.02
N GLY A 148 -3.35 -18.57 18.92
CA GLY A 148 -4.05 -19.78 18.49
C GLY A 148 -3.63 -20.05 17.05
N GLU A 149 -2.83 -21.07 16.75
CA GLU A 149 -2.97 -22.46 17.19
C GLU A 149 -1.74 -22.99 17.92
N SER A 150 -2.04 -23.61 19.06
CA SER A 150 -1.19 -24.56 19.76
C SER A 150 -1.03 -25.85 18.94
N GLU A 151 0.09 -26.52 19.18
CA GLU A 151 0.36 -27.92 18.86
C GLU A 151 -0.88 -28.83 18.75
N ALA A 152 -0.95 -29.58 17.65
CA ALA A 152 -1.40 -30.97 17.60
C ALA A 152 -0.81 -31.66 16.35
#